data_AF-A0A955TCU0-F1
#
_entry.id   AF-A0A955TCU0-F1
#
_cell.length_a   1.000
_cell.length_b   1.000
_cell.length_c   1.000
_cell.angle_alpha   90.00
_cell.angle_beta   90.00
_cell.angle_gamma   90.00
#
_symmetry.space_group_name_H-M   'P 1'
#
loop_
_entity.id
_entity.type
_entity.pdbx_description
1 polymer ?
#
loop_
_entity_poly.entity_id
_entity_poly.type
_entity_poly.pdbx_seq_one_letter_code
_entity_poly.pdbx_strand_id
1 'polypeptide(L)'
;GGAEYGLTEEILTELLPRMQPAQTTSGSVRLGDLLIIGIPGEMSAELGLNLKAKAKEMTGIAHPVIGGLANEWISYILTAEAYRTGRYEASVSFYGETLGETITAGAIRGMKTYTE
;
A
#
# COMPACT_ATOMS: atom_id res chain seq x y z
N GLY A 1 -3.25 -20.00 17.79
CA GLY A 1 -4.18 -20.56 16.77
C GLY A 1 -5.55 -20.02 17.08
N GLY A 2 -6.25 -19.45 16.09
CA GLY A 2 -7.32 -18.44 16.26
C GLY A 2 -8.41 -18.66 17.33
N ALA A 3 -8.58 -19.87 17.84
CA ALA A 3 -9.44 -20.20 18.99
C ALA A 3 -9.19 -19.33 20.23
N GLU A 4 -7.94 -18.94 20.50
CA GLU A 4 -7.59 -18.04 21.63
C GLU A 4 -8.13 -16.61 21.48
N TYR A 5 -8.52 -16.22 20.27
CA TYR A 5 -9.14 -14.93 19.94
C TYR A 5 -10.64 -15.06 19.64
N GLY A 6 -11.24 -16.23 19.88
CA GLY A 6 -12.65 -16.49 19.59
C GLY A 6 -12.98 -16.58 18.11
N LEU A 7 -11.99 -16.82 17.24
CA LEU A 7 -12.20 -16.97 15.79
C LEU A 7 -12.80 -18.34 15.49
N THR A 8 -14.14 -18.43 15.43
CA THR A 8 -14.85 -19.62 14.93
C THR A 8 -14.72 -19.71 13.40
N GLU A 9 -15.00 -20.88 12.82
CA GLU A 9 -15.03 -21.03 11.36
C GLU A 9 -16.06 -20.09 10.70
N GLU A 10 -17.22 -19.86 11.33
CA GLU A 10 -18.21 -18.92 10.80
C GLU A 10 -17.66 -17.48 10.79
N ILE A 11 -17.04 -17.05 11.90
CA ILE A 11 -16.41 -15.72 11.98
C ILE A 11 -15.31 -15.60 10.93
N LEU A 12 -14.46 -16.62 10.78
CA LEU A 12 -13.38 -16.60 9.80
C LEU A 12 -13.92 -16.50 8.37
N THR A 13 -14.99 -17.23 8.06
CA THR A 13 -15.66 -17.21 6.76
C THR A 13 -16.24 -15.82 6.45
N GLU A 14 -16.78 -15.11 7.44
CA GLU A 14 -17.28 -13.74 7.28
C GLU A 14 -16.14 -12.70 7.21
N LEU A 15 -15.08 -12.90 7.99
CA LEU A 15 -13.99 -11.94 8.16
C LEU A 15 -13.02 -11.95 6.97
N LEU A 16 -12.69 -13.13 6.44
CA LEU A 16 -11.69 -13.29 5.38
C LEU A 16 -11.95 -12.40 4.14
N PRO A 17 -13.17 -12.34 3.58
CA PRO A 17 -13.46 -11.44 2.46
C PRO A 17 -13.28 -9.96 2.79
N ARG A 18 -13.45 -9.56 4.07
CA ARG A 18 -13.26 -8.18 4.53
C ARG A 18 -11.79 -7.84 4.80
N MET A 19 -11.00 -8.84 5.18
CA MET A 19 -9.55 -8.70 5.37
C MET A 19 -8.77 -8.69 4.05
N GLN A 20 -9.36 -9.26 2.99
CA GLN A 20 -8.76 -9.33 1.66
C GLN A 20 -9.67 -8.67 0.62
N PRO A 21 -9.90 -7.34 0.70
CA PRO A 21 -10.71 -6.64 -0.27
C PRO A 21 -10.16 -6.81 -1.70
N ALA A 22 -11.06 -6.99 -2.68
CA ALA A 22 -10.69 -7.12 -4.09
C ALA A 22 -10.27 -5.79 -4.74
N GLN A 23 -10.61 -4.67 -4.09
CA GLN A 23 -10.27 -3.31 -4.51
C GLN A 23 -9.96 -2.47 -3.30
N THR A 24 -9.00 -1.56 -3.43
CA THR A 24 -8.63 -0.61 -2.38
C THR A 24 -8.45 0.79 -2.98
N THR A 25 -8.17 1.78 -2.13
CA THR A 25 -7.99 3.17 -2.52
C THR A 25 -6.64 3.72 -2.09
N SER A 26 -6.09 4.60 -2.91
CA SER A 26 -4.94 5.43 -2.56
C SER A 26 -5.34 6.88 -2.76
N GLY A 27 -5.19 7.69 -1.72
CA GLY A 27 -5.47 9.13 -1.75
C GLY A 27 -4.17 9.92 -1.60
N SER A 28 -4.12 11.13 -2.13
CA SER A 28 -3.00 12.04 -1.88
C SER A 28 -3.49 13.42 -1.43
N VAL A 29 -2.70 14.06 -0.58
CA VAL A 29 -2.98 15.40 -0.04
C VAL A 29 -1.75 16.28 -0.22
N ARG A 30 -1.92 17.43 -0.86
CA ARG A 30 -0.89 18.46 -1.00
C ARG A 30 -1.09 19.56 0.05
N LEU A 31 -0.01 19.94 0.73
CA LEU A 31 0.05 21.08 1.66
C LEU A 31 1.30 21.91 1.31
N GLY A 32 1.15 22.92 0.46
CA GLY A 32 2.29 23.68 -0.07
C GLY A 32 3.27 22.77 -0.82
N ASP A 33 4.49 22.64 -0.30
CA ASP A 33 5.57 21.82 -0.85
C ASP A 33 5.67 20.40 -0.26
N LEU A 34 4.68 20.01 0.57
CA LEU A 34 4.50 18.65 1.07
C LEU A 34 3.43 17.92 0.26
N LEU A 35 3.73 16.70 -0.18
CA LEU A 35 2.77 15.76 -0.75
C LEU A 35 2.73 14.49 0.09
N ILE A 36 1.58 14.21 0.72
CA ILE A 36 1.35 12.97 1.44
C ILE A 36 0.65 11.99 0.49
N ILE A 37 1.29 10.84 0.24
CA ILE A 37 0.78 9.78 -0.61
C ILE A 37 0.29 8.65 0.30
N GLY A 38 -1.02 8.52 0.43
CA GLY A 38 -1.67 7.50 1.24
C GLY A 38 -1.59 6.13 0.59
N ILE A 39 -1.01 5.16 1.30
CA ILE A 39 -0.85 3.78 0.86
C ILE A 39 -1.62 2.86 1.82
N PRO A 40 -2.49 1.97 1.30
CA PRO A 40 -3.39 1.16 2.12
C PRO A 40 -2.69 -0.05 2.77
N GLY A 41 -1.47 0.11 3.28
CA GLY A 41 -0.72 -0.99 3.87
C GLY A 41 0.70 -0.62 4.24
N GLU A 42 1.50 -1.66 4.47
CA GLU A 42 2.92 -1.56 4.86
C GLU A 42 3.78 -1.73 3.61
N MET A 43 4.09 -0.60 2.96
CA MET A 43 4.94 -0.60 1.76
C MET A 43 6.42 -0.74 2.11
N SER A 44 7.12 -1.60 1.36
CA SER A 44 8.56 -1.77 1.50
C SER A 44 9.30 -0.45 1.25
N ALA A 45 10.46 -0.29 1.91
CA ALA A 45 11.27 0.93 1.80
C ALA A 45 11.65 1.25 0.35
N GLU A 46 12.02 0.23 -0.43
CA GLU A 46 12.40 0.37 -1.84
C GLU A 46 11.27 0.93 -2.70
N LEU A 47 10.06 0.35 -2.60
CA LEU A 47 8.88 0.86 -3.31
C LEU A 47 8.56 2.29 -2.88
N GLY A 48 8.64 2.57 -1.57
CA GLY A 48 8.38 3.90 -1.02
C GLY A 48 9.37 4.95 -1.53
N LEU A 49 10.67 4.62 -1.63
CA LEU A 49 11.69 5.51 -2.18
C LEU A 49 11.46 5.78 -3.67
N ASN A 50 11.15 4.74 -4.45
CA ASN A 50 10.86 4.87 -5.87
C ASN A 50 9.61 5.72 -6.12
N LEU A 51 8.55 5.50 -5.36
CA LEU A 51 7.31 6.28 -5.47
C LEU A 51 7.51 7.75 -5.09
N LYS A 52 8.29 8.04 -4.04
CA LYS A 52 8.66 9.42 -3.68
C LYS A 52 9.45 10.10 -4.78
N ALA A 53 10.44 9.43 -5.37
CA ALA A 53 11.22 9.96 -6.48
C ALA A 53 10.32 10.28 -7.68
N LYS A 54 9.41 9.35 -8.03
CA LYS A 54 8.47 9.53 -9.13
C LYS A 54 7.48 10.67 -8.87
N ALA A 55 6.98 10.77 -7.64
CA ALA A 55 6.10 11.86 -7.25
C ALA A 55 6.79 13.23 -7.39
N LYS A 56 8.05 13.35 -6.97
CA LYS A 56 8.84 14.57 -7.14
C LYS A 56 9.03 14.92 -8.62
N GLU A 57 9.38 13.94 -9.45
CA GLU A 57 9.54 14.11 -10.91
C GLU A 57 8.25 14.59 -11.57
N MET A 58 7.11 13.96 -11.23
CA MET A 58 5.83 14.24 -11.88
C MET A 58 5.16 15.54 -11.42
N THR A 59 5.33 15.90 -10.14
CA THR A 59 4.56 17.00 -9.53
C THR A 59 5.37 18.26 -9.26
N GLY A 60 6.71 18.16 -9.28
CA GLY A 60 7.60 19.25 -8.86
C GLY A 60 7.63 19.50 -7.35
N ILE A 61 6.84 18.76 -6.56
CA ILE A 61 6.73 18.97 -5.10
C ILE A 61 8.00 18.50 -4.39
N ALA A 62 8.56 19.34 -3.52
CA ALA A 62 9.87 19.12 -2.91
C ALA A 62 9.89 17.97 -1.89
N HIS A 63 8.80 17.77 -1.15
CA HIS A 63 8.73 16.86 -0.01
C HIS A 63 7.61 15.81 -0.15
N PRO A 64 7.74 14.82 -1.05
CA PRO A 64 6.82 13.69 -1.07
C PRO A 64 7.10 12.73 0.10
N VAL A 65 6.04 12.32 0.80
CA VAL A 65 6.08 11.35 1.89
C VAL A 65 5.05 10.25 1.69
N ILE A 66 5.34 9.06 2.23
CA ILE A 66 4.41 7.93 2.22
C ILE A 66 3.64 7.95 3.55
N GLY A 67 2.32 8.07 3.48
CA GLY A 67 1.43 7.79 4.59
C GLY A 67 0.98 6.33 4.50
N GLY A 68 1.69 5.42 5.18
CA GLY A 68 1.28 4.02 5.27
C GLY A 68 0.01 3.84 6.08
N LEU A 69 -0.62 2.66 5.97
CA LEU A 69 -1.86 2.31 6.69
C LEU A 69 -3.01 3.32 6.47
N ALA A 70 -3.03 3.97 5.30
CA ALA A 70 -4.01 5.01 5.01
C ALA A 70 -5.31 4.39 4.48
N ASN A 71 -6.44 4.73 5.11
CA ASN A 71 -7.82 4.32 4.79
C ASN A 71 -8.13 2.82 4.98
N GLU A 72 -7.20 1.94 4.62
CA GLU A 72 -7.36 0.49 4.67
C GLU A 72 -6.02 -0.17 4.97
N TRP A 73 -6.06 -1.41 5.47
CA TRP A 73 -4.87 -2.22 5.72
C TRP A 73 -4.98 -3.53 4.93
N ILE A 74 -4.21 -3.62 3.85
CA ILE A 74 -4.09 -4.82 3.02
C ILE A 74 -2.78 -5.58 3.28
N SER A 75 -2.20 -5.39 4.48
CA SER A 75 -0.93 -5.97 4.92
C SER A 75 0.30 -5.46 4.14
N TYR A 76 1.31 -6.32 3.93
CA TYR A 76 2.60 -5.96 3.35
C TYR A 76 2.54 -5.82 1.83
N ILE A 77 3.09 -4.72 1.33
CA ILE A 77 3.19 -4.37 -0.09
C ILE A 77 4.67 -4.39 -0.47
N LEU A 78 5.06 -5.41 -1.24
CA LEU A 78 6.46 -5.74 -1.50
C LEU A 78 6.83 -5.59 -2.97
N THR A 79 8.13 -5.45 -3.24
CA THR A 79 8.66 -5.71 -4.59
C THR A 79 8.49 -7.19 -4.92
N ALA A 80 8.40 -7.51 -6.22
CA ALA A 80 8.30 -8.90 -6.65
C ALA A 80 9.51 -9.73 -6.18
N GLU A 81 10.70 -9.13 -6.14
CA GLU A 81 11.90 -9.76 -5.58
C GLU A 81 11.74 -10.07 -4.09
N ALA A 82 11.35 -9.07 -3.28
CA ALA A 82 11.16 -9.27 -1.84
C ALA A 82 10.08 -10.31 -1.54
N TYR A 83 8.97 -10.33 -2.31
CA TYR A 83 7.94 -11.35 -2.20
C TYR A 83 8.51 -12.76 -2.40
N ARG A 84 9.37 -12.98 -3.40
CA ARG A 84 9.99 -14.28 -3.67
C ARG A 84 11.00 -14.73 -2.62
N THR A 85 11.49 -13.84 -1.74
CA THR A 85 12.43 -14.24 -0.68
C THR A 85 11.79 -15.10 0.41
N GLY A 86 10.46 -15.12 0.52
CA GLY A 86 9.74 -15.95 1.51
C GLY A 86 9.97 -15.56 2.97
N ARG A 87 10.43 -14.32 3.23
CA ARG A 87 10.57 -13.76 4.59
C ARG A 87 9.22 -13.48 5.23
N TYR A 88 9.23 -13.04 6.49
CA TYR A 88 8.00 -12.76 7.25
C TYR A 88 7.04 -11.86 6.47
N GLU A 89 7.53 -10.76 5.91
CA GLU A 89 6.71 -9.83 5.15
C GLU A 89 6.05 -10.49 3.93
N ALA A 90 6.72 -11.45 3.31
CA ALA A 90 6.18 -12.21 2.19
C ALA A 90 5.10 -13.21 2.63
N SER A 91 5.21 -13.80 3.83
CA SER A 91 4.19 -14.73 4.34
C SER A 91 2.87 -14.05 4.70
N VAL A 92 2.89 -12.72 4.88
CA VAL A 92 1.71 -11.89 5.13
C VAL A 92 1.44 -10.91 3.99
N SER A 93 2.00 -11.11 2.80
CA SER A 93 1.63 -10.35 1.60
C SER A 93 0.62 -11.14 0.77
N PHE A 94 -0.66 -10.75 0.82
CA PHE A 94 -1.75 -11.65 0.47
C PHE A 94 -2.17 -11.67 -1.01
N TYR A 95 -1.63 -10.77 -1.84
CA TYR A 95 -2.12 -10.53 -3.21
C TYR A 95 -1.11 -10.89 -4.30
N GLY A 96 -0.05 -11.63 -3.94
CA GLY A 96 0.98 -12.07 -4.87
C GLY A 96 2.03 -11.01 -5.20
N GLU A 97 3.01 -11.41 -6.01
CA GLU A 97 4.21 -10.63 -6.31
C GLU A 97 3.94 -9.34 -7.12
N THR A 98 2.76 -9.22 -7.73
CA THR A 98 2.34 -8.06 -8.53
C THR A 98 1.68 -6.95 -7.70
N LEU A 99 1.46 -7.17 -6.40
CA LEU A 99 0.78 -6.20 -5.53
C LEU A 99 1.54 -4.86 -5.47
N GLY A 100 2.86 -4.90 -5.32
CA GLY A 100 3.69 -3.70 -5.24
C GLY A 100 3.53 -2.78 -6.45
N GLU A 101 3.55 -3.36 -7.65
CA GLU A 101 3.34 -2.64 -8.91
C GLU A 101 1.91 -2.09 -9.00
N THR A 102 0.92 -2.91 -8.65
CA THR A 102 -0.50 -2.54 -8.69
C THR A 102 -0.79 -1.32 -7.83
N ILE A 103 -0.31 -1.33 -6.57
CA ILE A 103 -0.51 -0.21 -5.63
C ILE A 103 0.26 1.02 -6.08
N THR A 104 1.51 0.87 -6.52
CA THR A 104 2.33 1.99 -7.00
C THR A 104 1.68 2.67 -8.21
N ALA A 105 1.18 1.89 -9.18
CA ALA A 105 0.47 2.41 -10.34
C ALA A 105 -0.84 3.12 -9.94
N GLY A 106 -1.58 2.57 -8.98
CA GLY A 106 -2.79 3.21 -8.43
C GLY A 106 -2.49 4.56 -7.77
N ALA A 107 -1.47 4.61 -6.91
CA ALA A 107 -1.03 5.84 -6.26
C ALA A 107 -0.59 6.89 -7.29
N ILE A 108 0.18 6.49 -8.31
CA ILE A 108 0.61 7.37 -9.40
C ILE A 108 -0.57 7.98 -10.15
N ARG A 109 -1.59 7.17 -10.50
CA ARG A 109 -2.80 7.70 -11.16
C ARG A 109 -3.58 8.69 -10.28
N GLY A 110 -3.54 8.51 -8.97
CA GLY A 110 -4.21 9.39 -8.00
C GLY A 110 -3.47 10.71 -7.76
N MET A 111 -2.16 10.76 -7.99
CA MET A 111 -1.36 11.97 -7.92
C MET A 111 -1.59 12.83 -9.18
N LYS A 112 -2.46 13.84 -9.08
CA LYS A 112 -2.64 14.80 -10.18
C LYS A 112 -1.43 15.72 -10.29
N THR A 113 -1.06 16.07 -11.53
CA THR A 113 -0.29 17.27 -11.82
C THR A 113 -1.15 18.47 -11.47
N TYR A 114 -0.74 19.21 -10.45
CA TYR A 114 -1.35 20.49 -10.11
C TYR A 114 -0.77 21.52 -11.08
N THR A 115 -1.46 21.77 -12.19
CA THR A 115 -1.18 22.96 -13.02
C THR A 115 -1.68 24.18 -12.26
N GLU A 116 -0.82 25.20 -12.18
CA GLU A 116 -1.15 26.54 -11.66
C GLU A 116 -2.32 27.19 -12.39
#